data_AF-H0AE00-F1
#
_entry.id   AF-H0AE00-F1
#
_cell.length_a   1.000
_cell.length_b   1.000
_cell.length_c   1.000
_cell.angle_alpha   90.00
_cell.angle_beta   90.00
_cell.angle_gamma   90.00
#
_symmetry.space_group_name_H-M   'P 1'
#
loop_
_entity.id
_entity.type
_entity.pdbx_description
1 polymer ?
#
loop_
_entity_poly.entity_id
_entity_poly.type
_entity_poly.pdbx_seq_one_letter_code
_entity_poly.pdbx_strand_id
1 'polypeptide(L)'
;MVTAGIGMEQSSTPEIVKKCQKEMIEAVYESREEALEILEEYISRVRNREIDLEDLIIEKKITRNPEDYKSTNRSAEAAKRMKRKGIDIRAGQKVRYIVRDQNY
;
A
#
# COMPACT_ATOMS: atom_id res chain seq x y z
N MET A 1 -2.74 4.47 -22.80
CA MET A 1 -3.88 4.77 -21.93
C MET A 1 -3.46 5.86 -20.95
N VAL A 2 -4.22 6.94 -20.80
CA VAL A 2 -3.92 8.02 -19.84
C VAL A 2 -4.63 7.68 -18.53
N THR A 3 -3.88 7.42 -17.46
CA THR A 3 -4.38 6.95 -16.14
C THR A 3 -4.31 8.03 -15.05
N ALA A 4 -4.16 9.30 -15.43
CA ALA A 4 -4.01 10.39 -14.48
C ALA A 4 -5.23 10.47 -13.53
N GLY A 5 -5.02 10.15 -12.25
CA GLY A 5 -6.04 10.26 -11.20
C GLY A 5 -6.64 8.95 -10.67
N ILE A 6 -6.30 7.78 -11.24
CA ILE A 6 -6.68 6.48 -10.67
C ILE A 6 -5.57 5.93 -9.74
N GLY A 7 -5.94 5.04 -8.80
CA GLY A 7 -5.09 4.59 -7.68
C GLY A 7 -3.70 4.05 -8.05
N MET A 8 -3.48 3.66 -9.32
CA MET A 8 -2.21 3.17 -9.86
C MET A 8 -1.02 4.10 -9.64
N GLU A 9 -1.23 5.42 -9.68
CA GLU A 9 -0.14 6.40 -9.63
C GLU A 9 0.16 6.92 -8.22
N GLN A 10 -0.65 6.53 -7.23
CA GLN A 10 -0.41 6.93 -5.86
C GLN A 10 0.71 6.10 -5.25
N SER A 11 1.77 6.76 -4.76
CA SER A 11 2.90 6.13 -4.07
C SER A 11 2.51 5.32 -2.84
N SER A 12 1.30 5.55 -2.31
CA SER A 12 0.76 4.81 -1.18
C SER A 12 -0.11 3.62 -1.52
N THR A 13 -0.33 3.35 -2.79
CA THR A 13 -1.01 2.15 -3.25
C THR A 13 0.00 1.02 -3.29
N PRO A 14 -0.22 -0.09 -2.56
CA PRO A 14 0.63 -1.27 -2.64
C PRO A 14 0.66 -1.85 -4.06
N GLU A 15 1.75 -2.52 -4.40
CA GLU A 15 1.95 -3.04 -5.75
C GLU A 15 0.89 -4.07 -6.14
N ILE A 16 0.41 -4.88 -5.19
CA ILE A 16 -0.69 -5.84 -5.43
C ILE A 16 -1.95 -5.16 -5.97
N VAL A 17 -2.27 -3.97 -5.46
CA VAL A 17 -3.47 -3.22 -5.88
C VAL A 17 -3.26 -2.64 -7.28
N LYS A 18 -2.06 -2.18 -7.61
CA LYS A 18 -1.75 -1.67 -8.95
C LYS A 18 -1.80 -2.77 -10.01
N LYS A 19 -1.25 -3.95 -9.70
CA LYS A 19 -1.31 -5.13 -10.57
C LYS A 19 -2.76 -5.54 -10.83
N CYS A 20 -3.56 -5.70 -9.77
CA CYS A 20 -4.99 -5.98 -9.86
C CYS A 20 -5.72 -4.95 -10.73
N GLN A 21 -5.57 -3.65 -10.44
CA GLN A 21 -6.22 -2.60 -11.23
C GLN A 21 -5.81 -2.64 -12.71
N LYS A 22 -4.56 -3.00 -13.01
CA LYS A 22 -4.07 -3.06 -14.39
C LYS A 22 -4.74 -4.17 -15.16
N GLU A 23 -4.74 -5.37 -14.60
CA GLU A 23 -5.37 -6.54 -15.20
C GLU A 23 -6.89 -6.34 -15.32
N MET A 24 -7.53 -5.74 -14.31
CA MET A 24 -8.96 -5.40 -14.39
C MET A 24 -9.28 -4.42 -15.53
N ILE A 25 -8.46 -3.39 -15.74
CA ILE A 25 -8.68 -2.43 -16.84
C ILE A 25 -8.43 -3.09 -18.19
N GLU A 26 -7.48 -4.01 -18.29
CA GLU A 26 -7.26 -4.78 -19.52
C GLU A 26 -8.47 -5.69 -19.81
N ALA A 27 -9.01 -6.37 -18.81
CA ALA A 27 -10.16 -7.27 -18.95
C ALA A 27 -11.52 -6.57 -19.14
N VAL A 28 -11.70 -5.35 -18.62
CA VAL A 28 -12.98 -4.63 -18.78
C VAL A 28 -13.30 -4.30 -20.24
N TYR A 29 -12.30 -4.32 -21.13
CA TYR A 29 -12.52 -4.18 -22.56
C TYR A 29 -13.16 -5.44 -23.19
N GLU A 30 -12.98 -6.60 -22.58
CA GLU A 30 -13.60 -7.87 -22.99
C GLU A 30 -14.98 -8.01 -22.34
N SER A 31 -15.05 -7.98 -21.01
CA SER A 31 -16.31 -7.98 -20.27
C SER A 31 -16.18 -7.45 -18.84
N ARG A 32 -17.31 -7.04 -18.26
CA ARG A 32 -17.36 -6.65 -16.84
C ARG A 32 -17.11 -7.86 -15.94
N GLU A 33 -17.59 -9.03 -16.35
CA GLU A 33 -17.50 -10.29 -15.62
C GLU A 33 -16.05 -10.72 -15.44
N GLU A 34 -15.24 -10.70 -16.50
CA GLU A 34 -13.81 -11.02 -16.42
C GLU A 34 -13.04 -10.08 -15.48
N ALA A 35 -13.33 -8.78 -15.53
CA ALA A 35 -12.71 -7.83 -14.60
C ALA A 35 -13.08 -8.13 -13.12
N LEU A 36 -14.29 -8.65 -12.86
CA LEU A 36 -14.71 -9.05 -11.51
C LEU A 36 -14.04 -10.36 -11.07
N GLU A 37 -13.84 -11.31 -11.98
CA GLU A 37 -13.11 -12.55 -11.70
C GLU A 37 -11.67 -12.27 -11.26
N ILE A 38 -10.99 -11.34 -11.95
CA ILE A 38 -9.65 -10.88 -11.56
C ILE A 38 -9.66 -10.29 -10.15
N LEU A 39 -10.64 -9.44 -9.83
CA LEU A 39 -10.74 -8.86 -8.49
C LEU A 39 -10.88 -9.93 -7.40
N GLU A 40 -11.75 -10.93 -7.62
CA GLU A 40 -11.96 -12.03 -6.68
C GLU A 40 -10.70 -12.90 -6.52
N GLU A 41 -9.95 -13.15 -7.60
CA GLU A 41 -8.67 -13.87 -7.54
C GLU A 41 -7.67 -13.13 -6.63
N TYR A 42 -7.48 -11.83 -6.85
CA TYR A 42 -6.58 -11.02 -6.03
C TYR A 42 -7.01 -10.96 -4.57
N ILE A 43 -8.31 -10.86 -4.29
CA ILE A 43 -8.85 -10.93 -2.92
C ILE A 43 -8.54 -12.29 -2.28
N SER A 44 -8.74 -13.38 -3.03
CA SER A 44 -8.47 -14.74 -2.56
C SER A 44 -6.99 -14.93 -2.21
N ARG A 45 -6.07 -14.51 -3.10
CA ARG A 45 -4.62 -14.57 -2.88
C ARG A 45 -4.19 -13.82 -1.62
N VAL A 46 -4.73 -12.62 -1.39
CA VAL A 46 -4.47 -11.83 -0.16
C VAL A 46 -4.97 -12.58 1.09
N ARG A 47 -6.20 -13.12 1.04
CA ARG A 47 -6.81 -13.86 2.16
C ARG A 47 -6.04 -15.14 2.50
N ASN A 48 -5.59 -15.86 1.48
CA ASN A 48 -4.84 -17.11 1.61
C ASN A 48 -3.34 -16.90 1.89
N ARG A 49 -2.87 -15.64 1.92
CA ARG A 49 -1.45 -15.27 2.08
C ARG A 49 -0.55 -15.81 0.97
N GLU A 50 -1.09 -15.92 -0.24
CA GLU A 50 -0.42 -16.37 -1.47
C GLU A 50 0.18 -15.17 -2.24
N ILE A 51 0.72 -14.22 -1.49
CA ILE A 51 1.32 -12.99 -2.01
C ILE A 51 2.61 -12.67 -1.25
N ASP A 52 3.55 -12.04 -1.94
CA ASP A 52 4.78 -11.56 -1.33
C ASP A 52 4.51 -10.36 -0.42
N LEU A 53 5.25 -10.25 0.69
CA LEU A 53 5.12 -9.12 1.61
C LEU A 53 5.53 -7.80 0.96
N GLU A 54 6.47 -7.88 0.02
CA GLU A 54 6.96 -6.78 -0.80
C GLU A 54 5.83 -6.11 -1.58
N ASP A 55 4.87 -6.90 -2.08
CA ASP A 55 3.71 -6.41 -2.82
C ASP A 55 2.68 -5.69 -1.92
N LEU A 56 2.80 -5.83 -0.60
CA LEU A 56 1.97 -5.17 0.41
C LEU A 56 2.59 -3.88 0.97
N ILE A 57 3.81 -3.51 0.56
CA ILE A 57 4.51 -2.36 1.10
C ILE A 57 3.76 -1.06 0.74
N ILE A 58 3.45 -0.27 1.77
CA ILE A 58 2.97 1.10 1.63
C ILE A 58 4.15 2.05 1.87
N GLU A 59 4.37 2.96 0.94
CA GLU A 59 5.35 4.04 1.08
C GLU A 59 4.67 5.39 1.31
N LYS A 60 5.12 6.15 2.32
CA LYS A 60 4.64 7.51 2.58
C LYS A 60 5.79 8.44 2.96
N LYS A 61 5.81 9.63 2.38
CA LYS A 61 6.71 10.71 2.80
C LYS A 61 6.21 11.30 4.12
N ILE A 62 7.08 11.36 5.12
CA ILE A 62 6.78 12.07 6.38
C ILE A 62 7.07 13.55 6.21
N THR A 63 6.19 14.39 6.75
CA THR A 63 6.26 15.86 6.66
C THR A 63 6.78 16.52 7.93
N ARG A 64 6.96 15.73 9.00
CA ARG A 64 7.46 16.17 10.31
C ARG A 64 8.41 15.12 10.86
N ASN A 65 9.23 15.47 11.84
CA ASN A 65 10.03 14.47 12.53
C ASN A 65 9.12 13.59 13.41
N PRO A 66 9.52 12.33 13.71
CA PRO A 66 8.73 11.41 14.53
C PRO A 66 8.21 11.99 15.85
N GLU A 67 9.02 12.81 16.50
CA GLU A 67 8.77 13.51 17.77
C GLU A 67 7.71 14.62 17.66
N ASP A 68 7.58 15.24 16.49
CA ASP A 68 6.71 16.41 16.27
C ASP A 68 5.27 16.01 15.90
N TYR A 69 5.02 14.70 15.74
CA TYR A 69 3.71 14.17 15.40
C TYR A 69 2.79 14.09 16.64
N LYS A 70 1.82 15.00 16.69
CA LYS A 70 0.70 14.96 17.67
C LYS A 70 -0.34 13.88 17.32
N SER A 71 -0.62 13.67 16.03
CA SER A 71 -1.59 12.68 15.55
C SER A 71 -0.96 11.31 15.28
N THR A 72 -1.68 10.24 15.58
CA THR A 72 -1.26 8.83 15.39
C THR A 72 -1.82 8.22 14.10
N ASN A 73 -1.52 8.82 12.94
CA ASN A 73 -1.79 8.15 11.67
C ASN A 73 -0.74 7.04 11.41
N ARG A 74 -1.02 6.13 10.46
CA ARG A 74 -0.19 4.94 10.20
C ARG A 74 1.27 5.29 9.91
N SER A 75 1.52 6.33 9.11
CA SER A 75 2.87 6.76 8.74
C SER A 75 3.62 7.40 9.91
N ALA A 76 2.93 8.18 10.74
CA ALA A 76 3.51 8.74 11.96
C ALA A 76 3.87 7.64 12.97
N GLU A 77 3.02 6.63 13.13
CA GLU A 77 3.31 5.50 14.02
C GLU A 77 4.44 4.62 13.49
N ALA A 78 4.52 4.40 12.17
CA ALA A 78 5.67 3.75 11.54
C ALA A 78 6.97 4.52 11.79
N ALA A 79 6.97 5.84 11.61
CA ALA A 79 8.14 6.69 11.85
C ALA A 79 8.60 6.65 13.32
N LYS A 80 7.64 6.74 14.27
CA LYS A 80 7.91 6.60 15.70
C LYS A 80 8.48 5.22 16.04
N ARG A 81 7.95 4.14 15.46
CA ARG A 81 8.48 2.78 15.63
C ARG A 81 9.91 2.64 15.12
N MET A 82 10.22 3.21 13.96
CA MET A 82 11.59 3.22 13.42
C MET A 82 12.56 3.95 14.35
N LYS A 83 12.17 5.12 14.85
CA LYS A 83 12.97 5.87 15.84
C LYS A 83 13.19 5.08 17.13
N ARG A 84 12.15 4.41 17.66
CA ARG A 84 12.27 3.51 18.83
C ARG A 84 13.24 2.34 18.59
N LYS A 85 13.41 1.91 17.35
CA LYS A 85 14.38 0.87 16.94
C LYS A 85 15.78 1.43 16.65
N GLY A 86 16.03 2.71 16.94
CA GLY A 86 17.32 3.36 16.69
C GLY A 86 17.55 3.77 15.24
N ILE A 87 16.52 3.71 14.38
CA ILE A 87 16.62 4.17 12.99
C ILE A 87 16.31 5.67 12.96
N ASP A 88 17.30 6.46 12.59
CA ASP A 88 17.17 7.91 12.49
C ASP A 88 16.41 8.29 11.21
N ILE A 89 15.17 8.73 11.38
CA ILE A 89 14.28 9.15 10.29
C ILE A 89 13.79 10.59 10.53
N ARG A 90 13.88 11.41 9.50
CA ARG A 90 13.64 12.87 9.51
C ARG A 90 12.54 13.29 8.55
N ALA A 91 11.97 14.46 8.81
CA ALA A 91 11.04 15.11 7.90
C ALA A 91 11.59 15.13 6.46
N GLY A 92 10.73 14.82 5.48
CA GLY A 92 11.10 14.73 4.08
C GLY A 92 11.50 13.33 3.61
N GLN A 93 11.82 12.40 4.52
CA GLN A 93 12.13 11.02 4.17
C GLN A 93 10.86 10.18 3.99
N LYS A 94 11.04 8.98 3.42
CA LYS A 94 9.96 8.02 3.18
C LYS A 94 9.97 6.94 4.27
N VAL A 95 8.80 6.66 4.84
CA VAL A 95 8.56 5.45 5.63
C VAL A 95 7.96 4.38 4.74
N ARG A 96 8.43 3.14 4.91
CA ARG A 96 7.85 1.94 4.29
C ARG A 96 7.32 1.05 5.40
N TYR A 97 6.07 0.64 5.27
CA TYR A 97 5.42 -0.21 6.27
C TYR A 97 4.35 -1.10 5.64
N ILE A 98 4.07 -2.21 6.33
CA ILE A 98 2.92 -3.07 6.07
C ILE A 98 1.97 -2.92 7.26
N VAL A 99 0.67 -3.05 7.02
CA VAL A 99 -0.34 -3.09 8.07
C VAL A 99 -0.64 -4.55 8.37
N ARG A 100 -0.43 -4.95 9.63
CA ARG A 100 -0.77 -6.28 10.14
C ARG A 100 -1.93 -6.13 11.12
N ASP A 101 -2.82 -7.13 11.14
CA ASP A 101 -3.79 -7.28 12.22
C ASP A 101 -3.06 -7.47 13.57
N GLN A 102 -3.58 -6.86 14.64
CA GLN A 102 -3.00 -7.00 15.99
C GLN A 102 -3.35 -8.34 16.66
N ASN A 103 -4.29 -9.11 16.09
CA ASN A 103 -4.82 -10.35 16.68
C ASN A 103 -4.14 -11.65 16.23
N TYR A 104 -2.91 -11.59 15.70
CA TYR A 104 -2.11 -12.77 15.36
C TYR A 104 -0.74 -12.73 16.01
#